data_AF-A0A317Z2E3-F1
#
_entry.id   AF-A0A317Z2E3-F1
#
_cell.length_a   1.000
_cell.length_b   1.000
_cell.length_c   1.000
_cell.angle_alpha   90.00
_cell.angle_beta   90.00
_cell.angle_gamma   90.00
#
_symmetry.space_group_name_H-M   'P 1'
#
loop_
_entity.id
_entity.type
_entity.pdbx_description
1 polymer ?
#
loop_
_entity_poly.entity_id
_entity_poly.type
_entity_poly.pdbx_seq_one_letter_code
_entity_poly.pdbx_strand_id
1 'polypeptide(L)' 'MTRNSKTALVILSIIALVSEFITGFPLLGGWYVLALGWQPLAFNAFIYLIMVLIFIFNRQNTIRPMLL' A
#
# COMPACT_ATOMS: atom_id res chain seq x y z
N MET A 1 2.25 17.66 3.05
CA MET A 1 2.78 16.44 2.39
C MET A 1 4.11 16.70 1.70
N THR A 2 5.20 16.26 2.33
CA THR A 2 6.57 16.36 1.80
C THR A 2 6.73 15.56 0.51
N ARG A 3 7.64 15.99 -0.37
CA ARG A 3 7.92 15.32 -1.66
C ARG A 3 8.26 13.84 -1.46
N ASN A 4 9.00 13.53 -0.40
CA ASN A 4 9.44 12.18 -0.06
C ASN A 4 8.26 11.27 0.30
N SER A 5 7.28 11.75 1.09
CA SER A 5 6.09 10.96 1.43
C SER A 5 5.17 10.75 0.22
N LYS A 6 5.10 11.70 -0.71
CA LYS A 6 4.38 11.52 -1.98
C LYS A 6 5.00 10.41 -2.81
N THR A 7 6.32 10.44 -2.99
CA THR A 7 7.05 9.41 -3.73
C THR A 7 6.89 8.03 -3.09
N ALA A 8 6.95 7.95 -1.75
CA ALA A 8 6.73 6.69 -1.02
C ALA A 8 5.32 6.13 -1.25
N LEU A 9 4.27 6.96 -1.18
CA LEU A 9 2.91 6.52 -1.47
C LEU A 9 2.76 6.05 -2.93
N VAL A 10 3.34 6.76 -3.88
CA VAL A 10 3.29 6.37 -5.30
C VAL A 10 3.94 4.99 -5.50
N ILE A 11 5.11 4.76 -4.92
CA ILE A 11 5.80 3.47 -4.99
C ILE A 11 4.94 2.36 -4.36
N LEU A 12 4.42 2.59 -3.16
CA LEU A 12 3.55 1.61 -2.48
C LEU A 12 2.28 1.30 -3.28
N SER A 13 1.68 2.30 -3.92
CA SER A 13 0.51 2.11 -4.77
C SER A 13 0.82 1.32 -6.04
N ILE A 14 2.00 1.50 -6.65
CA ILE A 14 2.44 0.69 -7.79
C ILE A 14 2.64 -0.77 -7.36
N ILE A 15 3.27 -1.00 -6.20
CA ILE A 15 3.47 -2.36 -5.66
C ILE A 15 2.13 -3.05 -5.40
N ALA A 16 1.18 -2.35 -4.79
CA ALA A 16 -0.17 -2.88 -4.56
C ALA A 16 -0.88 -3.25 -5.87
N LEU A 17 -0.84 -2.37 -6.88
CA LEU A 17 -1.42 -2.62 -8.20
C LEU A 17 -0.83 -3.85 -8.89
N VAL A 18 0.49 -4.01 -8.85
CA VAL A 18 1.15 -5.18 -9.44
C VAL A 18 0.76 -6.46 -8.72
N SER A 19 0.70 -6.43 -7.38
CA SER A 19 0.24 -7.55 -6.56
C SER A 19 -1.19 -7.96 -6.91
N GLU A 20 -2.11 -6.98 -6.99
CA GLU A 20 -3.51 -7.23 -7.40
C GLU A 20 -3.61 -7.81 -8.79
N PHE A 21 -2.82 -7.30 -9.75
CA PHE A 21 -2.78 -7.83 -11.10
C PHE A 21 -2.37 -9.31 -11.15
N ILE A 22 -1.37 -9.69 -10.35
CA ILE A 22 -0.92 -11.08 -10.27
C ILE A 22 -2.01 -11.96 -9.66
N THR A 23 -2.65 -11.52 -8.58
CA THR A 23 -3.75 -12.28 -7.93
C THR A 23 -5.05 -12.32 -8.74
N GLY A 24 -5.32 -11.30 -9.54
CA GLY A 24 -6.55 -11.20 -10.34
C GLY A 24 -6.49 -11.96 -11.66
N PHE A 25 -5.29 -12.38 -12.09
CA PHE A 25 -5.15 -13.13 -13.33
C PHE A 25 -5.62 -14.58 -13.13
N PRO A 26 -6.54 -15.13 -13.95
CA PRO A 26 -7.17 -16.43 -13.67
C PRO A 26 -6.19 -17.61 -13.54
N LEU A 27 -5.14 -17.65 -14.38
CA LEU A 27 -4.16 -18.74 -14.38
C LEU A 27 -3.06 -18.54 -13.32
N LEU A 28 -2.48 -17.35 -13.26
CA LEU A 28 -1.39 -17.03 -12.33
C LEU A 28 -1.92 -16.81 -10.91
N GLY A 29 -2.94 -15.98 -10.78
CA GLY A 29 -3.59 -15.65 -9.51
C GLY A 29 -4.35 -16.82 -8.92
N GLY A 30 -5.03 -17.62 -9.73
CA GLY A 30 -5.69 -18.85 -9.28
C GLY A 30 -4.71 -19.84 -8.64
N TRP A 31 -3.58 -20.11 -9.30
CA TRP A 31 -2.54 -20.97 -8.72
C TRP A 31 -1.86 -20.31 -7.51
N TYR A 32 -1.57 -19.02 -7.59
CA TYR A 32 -0.94 -18.26 -6.50
C TYR A 32 -1.79 -18.26 -5.21
N VAL A 33 -3.12 -18.14 -5.34
CA VAL A 33 -4.08 -18.26 -4.23
C VAL A 33 -4.22 -19.71 -3.77
N LEU A 34 -4.20 -20.70 -4.67
CA LEU A 34 -4.21 -22.11 -4.28
C LEU A 34 -2.95 -22.53 -3.49
N ALA A 35 -1.79 -21.97 -3.85
CA ALA A 35 -0.51 -22.30 -3.21
C ALA A 35 -0.30 -21.58 -1.87
N LEU A 36 -0.74 -20.32 -1.76
CA LEU A 36 -0.46 -19.46 -0.60
C LEU A 36 -1.72 -19.11 0.21
N GLY A 37 -2.89 -19.56 -0.23
CA GLY A 37 -4.18 -19.30 0.39
C GLY A 37 -4.51 -17.80 0.46
N TRP A 38 -4.70 -17.31 1.68
CA TRP A 38 -5.07 -15.93 1.98
C TRP A 38 -3.88 -14.98 2.17
N GLN A 39 -2.66 -15.49 2.06
CA GLN A 39 -1.45 -14.68 2.23
C GLN A 39 -1.37 -13.48 1.26
N PRO A 40 -1.75 -13.58 -0.02
CA PRO A 40 -1.76 -12.44 -0.93
C PRO A 40 -2.74 -11.34 -0.50
N LEU A 41 -3.90 -11.72 0.05
CA LEU A 41 -4.88 -10.77 0.57
C LEU A 41 -4.34 -10.04 1.80
N ALA A 42 -3.70 -10.76 2.73
CA ALA A 42 -3.08 -10.19 3.91
C ALA A 42 -1.95 -9.21 3.53
N PHE A 43 -1.15 -9.53 2.50
CA PHE A 43 -0.09 -8.66 1.99
C PHE A 43 -0.65 -7.32 1.46
N ASN A 44 -1.68 -7.37 0.62
CA ASN A 44 -2.32 -6.14 0.12
C ASN A 44 -2.95 -5.32 1.25
N ALA A 45 -3.67 -5.98 2.17
CA ALA A 45 -4.26 -5.31 3.33
C ALA A 45 -3.20 -4.59 4.19
N PHE A 46 -2.03 -5.22 4.37
CA PHE A 46 -0.91 -4.62 5.08
C PHE A 46 -0.34 -3.39 4.37
N ILE A 47 -0.18 -3.44 3.04
CA ILE A 47 0.28 -2.28 2.26
C ILE A 47 -0.72 -1.12 2.36
N TYR A 48 -2.02 -1.38 2.27
CA TYR A 48 -3.05 -0.35 2.46
C TYR A 48 -3.00 0.26 3.86
N LEU A 49 -2.79 -0.56 4.90
CA LEU A 49 -2.64 -0.07 6.27
C LEU A 49 -1.44 0.88 6.39
N ILE A 50 -0.29 0.53 5.82
CA ILE A 50 0.89 1.41 5.80
C ILE A 50 0.58 2.72 5.08
N MET A 51 -0.07 2.67 3.91
CA MET A 51 -0.44 3.87 3.16
C MET A 51 -1.36 4.79 3.97
N VAL A 52 -2.35 4.23 4.67
CA VAL A 52 -3.25 4.97 5.56
C VAL A 52 -2.48 5.61 6.71
N LEU A 53 -1.57 4.88 7.37
CA LEU A 53 -0.73 5.44 8.44
C LEU A 53 0.11 6.61 7.93
N ILE A 54 0.78 6.46 6.78
CA ILE A 54 1.54 7.55 6.15
C ILE A 54 0.64 8.77 5.92
N PHE A 55 -0.59 8.56 5.44
CA PHE A 55 -1.55 9.64 5.19
C PHE A 55 -1.94 10.37 6.50
N ILE A 56 -2.25 9.61 7.55
CA ILE A 56 -2.63 10.15 8.87
C ILE A 56 -1.47 10.93 9.48
N PHE A 57 -0.26 10.36 9.52
CA PHE A 57 0.91 11.03 10.05
C PHE A 57 1.27 12.28 9.24
N ASN A 58 1.09 12.25 7.92
CA ASN A 58 1.30 13.44 7.09
C ASN A 58 0.30 14.55 7.40
N ARG A 59 -0.97 14.18 7.59
CA ARG A 59 -2.03 15.12 8.00
C ARG A 59 -1.71 15.74 9.36
N GLN A 60 -1.25 14.96 10.33
CA GLN A 60 -0.85 15.47 11.65
C GLN A 60 0.35 16.43 11.57
N ASN A 61 1.36 16.11 10.75
CA ASN A 61 2.50 17.01 10.52
C ASN A 61 2.13 18.30 9.78
N THR A 62 1.02 18.31 9.03
CA THR A 62 0.48 19.51 8.38
C THR A 62 -0.34 20.37 9.34
N ILE A 63 -0.93 19.77 10.39
CA ILE A 63 -1.78 20.46 11.38
C ILE A 63 -0.97 21.10 12.50
N ARG A 64 0.23 20.59 12.83
CA ARG A 64 1.14 21.31 13.73
C ARG A 64 1.58 22.61 13.04
N PRO A 65 1.16 23.80 13.50
CA PRO A 65 1.82 25.01 13.04
C PRO A 65 3.29 24.86 13.43
N MET A 66 4.19 25.16 12.50
CA MET A 66 5.60 25.30 12.80
C MET A 66 5.71 26.29 13.97
N LEU A 67 5.87 25.79 15.19
CA LEU A 67 6.24 26.63 16.32
C LEU A 67 7.67 27.05 16.02
N LEU A 68 7.73 28.35 15.70
CA LEU A 68 8.89 29.18 15.36
C LEU A 68 10.16 28.80 16.10
#